data_AF-A0A8X6NKL7-F1
#
_entry.id   AF-A0A8X6NKL7-F1
#
_cell.length_a   1.000
_cell.length_b   1.000
_cell.length_c   1.000
_cell.angle_alpha   90.00
_cell.angle_beta   90.00
_cell.angle_gamma   90.00
#
_symmetry.space_group_name_H-M   'P 1'
#
loop_
_entity.id
_entity.type
_entity.pdbx_description
1 polymer ?
#
loop_
_entity_poly.entity_id
_entity_poly.type
_entity_poly.pdbx_seq_one_letter_code
_entity_poly.pdbx_strand_id
1 'polypeptide(L)'
;MEQGHSMEFVGNYNDVEMSVTAWKDNKTVILASTFAGEKPLGKVMRYDKKTKNRVEIIRPHVIEEYNKHMKGVDLLESIIARHKILMKSKKWYMTIFFHLLDLVIVYAWLQYKIVETDKKSKNKKKSNEFKKIQI
;
A
#
# COMPACT_ATOMS: atom_id res chain seq x y z
N MET A 1 -6.97 16.13 -22.06
CA MET A 1 -7.61 15.13 -21.19
C MET A 1 -8.10 15.84 -19.95
N GLU A 2 -9.40 15.74 -19.67
CA GLU A 2 -9.99 16.23 -18.43
C GLU A 2 -9.56 15.37 -17.24
N GLN A 3 -9.67 15.91 -16.02
CA GLN A 3 -9.28 15.19 -14.81
C GLN A 3 -10.23 14.01 -14.58
N GLY A 4 -9.69 12.83 -14.33
CA GLY A 4 -10.43 11.58 -14.19
C GLY A 4 -10.49 10.73 -15.45
N HIS A 5 -10.05 11.25 -16.60
CA HIS A 5 -9.97 10.47 -17.82
C HIS A 5 -8.90 9.37 -17.72
N SER A 6 -9.25 8.15 -18.14
CA SER A 6 -8.33 7.03 -18.28
C SER A 6 -8.36 6.43 -19.68
N MET A 7 -7.25 5.84 -20.08
CA MET A 7 -7.10 5.04 -21.29
C MET A 7 -6.33 3.78 -20.96
N GLU A 8 -6.78 2.66 -21.49
CA GLU A 8 -6.13 1.36 -21.33
C GLU A 8 -5.64 0.84 -22.68
N PHE A 9 -4.42 0.33 -22.69
CA PHE A 9 -3.83 -0.40 -23.80
C PHE A 9 -3.49 -1.81 -23.32
N VAL A 10 -4.14 -2.80 -23.91
CA VAL A 10 -3.88 -4.21 -23.62
C VAL A 10 -3.00 -4.78 -24.73
N GLY A 11 -1.91 -5.44 -24.34
CA GLY A 11 -1.01 -6.16 -25.22
C GLY A 11 -0.77 -7.58 -24.71
N ASN A 12 -0.49 -8.51 -25.61
CA ASN A 12 -0.10 -9.86 -25.25
C ASN A 12 1.36 -10.07 -25.65
N TYR A 13 2.17 -10.58 -24.73
CA TYR A 13 3.55 -10.97 -24.97
C TYR A 13 3.81 -12.34 -24.36
N ASN A 14 4.18 -13.33 -25.18
CA ASN A 14 4.44 -14.71 -24.74
C ASN A 14 3.32 -15.32 -23.88
N ASP A 15 2.07 -15.22 -24.34
CA ASP A 15 0.86 -15.68 -23.64
C ASP A 15 0.59 -14.99 -22.29
N VAL A 16 1.28 -13.87 -22.01
CA VAL A 16 1.01 -13.01 -20.86
C VAL A 16 0.29 -11.75 -21.34
N GLU A 17 -0.94 -11.58 -20.85
CA GLU A 17 -1.70 -10.35 -21.03
C GLU A 17 -1.12 -9.24 -20.14
N MET A 18 -0.79 -8.11 -20.75
CA MET A 18 -0.29 -6.92 -20.09
C MET A 18 -1.22 -5.76 -20.38
N SER A 19 -1.69 -5.09 -19.34
CA SER A 19 -2.46 -3.86 -19.43
C SER A 19 -1.58 -2.67 -19.04
N VAL A 20 -1.58 -1.64 -19.88
CA VAL A 20 -1.00 -0.33 -19.59
C VAL A 20 -2.12 0.68 -19.52
N THR A 21 -2.34 1.25 -18.35
CA THR A 21 -3.37 2.26 -18.10
C THR A 21 -2.74 3.63 -17.86
N ALA A 22 -3.14 4.62 -18.66
CA ALA A 22 -2.84 6.02 -18.44
C ALA A 22 -4.05 6.72 -17.80
N TRP A 23 -3.85 7.40 -16.67
CA TRP A 23 -4.90 8.13 -15.95
C TRP A 23 -4.50 9.56 -15.67
N LYS A 24 -5.42 10.49 -15.88
CA LYS A 24 -5.21 11.91 -15.63
C LYS A 24 -5.74 12.32 -14.27
N ASP A 25 -4.86 12.41 -13.27
CA ASP A 25 -5.14 13.17 -12.04
C ASP A 25 -4.69 14.63 -12.26
N ASN A 26 -4.07 15.27 -11.26
CA ASN A 26 -3.33 16.53 -11.44
C ASN A 26 -2.24 16.42 -12.51
N LYS A 27 -1.56 15.26 -12.57
CA LYS A 27 -0.59 14.88 -13.59
C LYS A 27 -1.02 13.54 -14.19
N THR A 28 -0.54 13.25 -15.40
CA THR A 28 -0.78 11.96 -16.03
C THR A 28 0.07 10.90 -15.31
N VAL A 29 -0.58 9.84 -14.85
CA VAL A 29 0.04 8.67 -14.24
C VAL A 29 -0.11 7.52 -15.22
N ILE A 30 0.97 6.81 -15.50
CA ILE A 30 0.97 5.63 -16.36
C ILE A 30 1.35 4.45 -15.48
N LEU A 31 0.51 3.41 -15.48
CA LEU A 31 0.74 2.16 -14.79
C LEU A 31 0.72 1.01 -15.79
N ALA A 32 1.63 0.06 -15.60
CA ALA A 32 1.63 -1.20 -16.33
C ALA A 32 1.39 -2.33 -15.32
N SER A 33 0.56 -3.30 -15.68
CA SER A 33 0.15 -4.40 -14.81
C SER A 33 -0.19 -5.63 -15.65
N THR A 34 0.16 -6.80 -15.14
CA THR A 34 -0.23 -8.10 -15.71
C THR A 34 -1.51 -8.67 -15.10
N PHE A 35 -2.04 -8.02 -14.07
CA PHE A 35 -3.13 -8.55 -13.24
C PHE A 35 -4.36 -7.64 -13.19
N ALA A 36 -4.16 -6.32 -13.25
CA ALA A 36 -5.21 -5.34 -13.02
C ALA A 36 -5.23 -4.32 -14.16
N GLY A 37 -6.41 -4.14 -14.75
CA GLY A 37 -6.66 -3.19 -15.82
C GLY A 37 -7.44 -1.95 -15.38
N GLU A 38 -8.14 -1.35 -16.33
CA GLU A 38 -8.97 -0.16 -16.07
C GLU A 38 -10.25 -0.51 -15.28
N LYS A 39 -10.89 -1.62 -15.62
CA LYS A 39 -12.18 -2.03 -15.05
C LYS A 39 -11.98 -2.96 -13.83
N PRO A 40 -12.87 -2.88 -12.82
CA PRO A 40 -14.01 -1.97 -12.69
C PRO A 40 -13.58 -0.54 -12.33
N LEU A 41 -14.26 0.46 -12.90
CA LEU A 41 -14.01 1.86 -12.56
C LEU A 41 -14.49 2.16 -11.14
N GLY A 42 -13.58 2.64 -10.30
CA GLY A 42 -13.87 3.14 -8.97
C GLY A 42 -14.04 4.66 -8.97
N LYS A 43 -14.54 5.18 -7.85
CA LYS A 43 -14.61 6.63 -7.62
C LYS A 43 -13.68 7.01 -6.48
N VAL A 44 -13.13 8.21 -6.53
CA VAL A 44 -12.27 8.76 -5.47
C VAL A 44 -12.54 10.25 -5.27
N MET A 45 -12.65 10.66 -4.02
CA MET A 45 -12.77 12.07 -3.67
C MET A 45 -11.39 12.72 -3.73
N ARG A 46 -11.25 13.74 -4.58
CA ARG A 46 -10.03 14.54 -4.70
C ARG A 46 -10.34 16.01 -4.46
N TYR A 47 -9.40 16.70 -3.82
CA TYR A 47 -9.53 18.14 -3.62
C TYR A 47 -9.14 18.85 -4.91
N ASP A 48 -10.07 19.61 -5.47
CA ASP A 48 -9.79 20.47 -6.61
C ASP A 48 -9.49 21.89 -6.11
N LYS A 49 -8.32 22.41 -6.52
CA LYS A 49 -7.87 23.75 -6.13
C LYS A 49 -8.70 24.85 -6.80
N LYS A 50 -9.29 24.60 -7.96
CA LYS A 50 -10.07 25.60 -8.70
C LYS A 50 -11.41 25.86 -8.04
N THR A 51 -12.13 24.80 -7.71
CA THR A 51 -13.44 24.87 -7.05
C THR A 51 -13.33 24.95 -5.52
N LYS A 52 -12.12 24.80 -4.94
CA LYS A 52 -11.84 24.73 -3.49
C LYS A 52 -12.69 23.70 -2.75
N ASN A 53 -13.16 22.68 -3.46
CA ASN A 53 -14.06 21.66 -2.96
C ASN A 53 -13.51 20.27 -3.26
N ARG A 54 -14.03 19.26 -2.57
CA ARG A 54 -13.74 17.86 -2.89
C ARG A 54 -14.69 17.38 -3.98
N VAL A 55 -14.13 17.04 -5.13
CA VAL A 55 -14.86 16.56 -6.30
C VAL A 55 -14.67 15.04 -6.40
N GLU A 56 -15.72 14.36 -6.84
CA GLU A 56 -15.68 12.93 -7.10
C GLU A 56 -15.10 12.69 -8.51
N ILE A 57 -14.01 11.92 -8.59
CA ILE A 57 -13.29 11.66 -9.83
C ILE A 57 -13.28 10.16 -10.10
N ILE A 58 -13.44 9.79 -11.36
CA ILE A 58 -13.34 8.40 -11.82
C ILE A 58 -11.88 7.96 -11.77
N ARG A 59 -11.66 6.75 -11.26
CA ARG A 59 -10.33 6.15 -11.09
C ARG A 59 -10.35 4.70 -11.59
N PRO A 60 -9.37 4.31 -12.42
CA PRO A 60 -9.12 2.92 -12.80
C PRO A 60 -8.86 1.97 -11.62
N HIS A 61 -9.27 0.71 -11.78
CA HIS A 61 -9.04 -0.34 -10.78
C HIS A 61 -7.55 -0.52 -10.46
N VAL A 62 -6.69 -0.54 -11.48
CA VAL A 62 -5.23 -0.67 -11.32
C VAL A 62 -4.62 0.38 -10.38
N ILE A 63 -5.19 1.59 -10.33
CA ILE A 63 -4.70 2.66 -9.45
C ILE A 63 -5.12 2.41 -8.01
N GLU A 64 -6.31 1.87 -7.80
CA GLU A 64 -6.75 1.46 -6.47
C GLU A 64 -5.86 0.34 -5.94
N GLU A 65 -5.65 -0.70 -6.74
CA GLU A 65 -4.84 -1.86 -6.33
C GLU A 65 -3.38 -1.45 -6.09
N TYR A 66 -2.82 -0.60 -6.96
CA TYR A 66 -1.50 -0.03 -6.74
C TYR A 66 -1.40 0.73 -5.40
N ASN A 67 -2.33 1.65 -5.13
CA ASN A 67 -2.30 2.45 -3.89
C ASN A 67 -2.52 1.62 -2.62
N LYS A 68 -3.24 0.49 -2.72
CA LYS A 68 -3.48 -0.44 -1.62
C LYS A 68 -2.19 -1.16 -1.21
N HIS A 69 -1.35 -1.54 -2.18
CA HIS A 69 -0.13 -2.32 -1.92
C HIS A 69 1.16 -1.49 -1.87
N MET A 70 1.20 -0.31 -2.49
CA MET A 70 2.39 0.56 -2.54
C MET A 70 2.91 0.94 -1.15
N LYS A 71 2.01 1.13 -0.18
CA LYS A 71 2.35 1.68 1.15
C LYS A 71 3.16 0.75 2.05
N GLY A 72 3.37 -0.50 1.67
CA GLY A 72 4.09 -1.47 2.50
C GLY A 72 5.54 -1.07 2.76
N VAL A 73 6.27 -0.67 1.70
CA VAL A 73 7.67 -0.27 1.80
C VAL A 73 7.81 1.05 2.56
N ASP A 74 7.01 2.06 2.20
CA ASP A 74 7.01 3.37 2.86
C ASP A 74 6.76 3.25 4.38
N LEU A 75 5.86 2.34 4.78
CA LEU A 75 5.58 2.10 6.19
C LEU A 75 6.81 1.52 6.90
N LEU A 76 7.46 0.52 6.31
CA LEU A 76 8.68 -0.07 6.87
C LEU A 76 9.78 0.99 6.98
N GLU A 77 10.02 1.76 5.91
CA GLU A 77 11.00 2.86 5.89
C GLU A 77 10.70 3.89 6.97
N SER A 78 9.43 4.26 7.18
CA SER A 78 9.04 5.20 8.24
C SER A 78 9.32 4.67 9.65
N ILE A 79 9.20 3.35 9.86
CA ILE A 79 9.49 2.71 11.16
C ILE A 79 11.00 2.66 11.37
N ILE A 80 11.76 2.26 10.35
CA ILE A 80 13.23 2.24 10.39
C ILE A 80 13.76 3.65 10.65
N ALA A 81 13.27 4.66 9.93
CA ALA A 81 13.72 6.04 10.11
C ALA A 81 13.47 6.58 11.54
N ARG A 82 12.38 6.14 12.19
CA ARG A 82 12.03 6.54 13.56
C ARG A 82 12.85 5.84 14.63
N HIS A 83 13.27 4.60 14.40
CA HIS A 83 14.04 3.79 15.35
C HIS A 83 15.50 3.60 14.92
N LYS A 84 15.99 4.44 14.01
CA LYS A 84 17.32 4.32 13.42
C LYS A 84 18.39 4.52 14.47
N ILE A 85 19.36 3.61 14.53
CA ILE A 85 20.52 3.81 15.39
C ILE A 85 21.46 4.83 14.73
N LEU A 86 21.61 6.00 15.36
CA LEU A 86 22.45 7.10 14.87
C LEU A 86 23.95 6.85 15.18
N MET A 87 24.53 5.78 14.64
CA MET A 87 25.97 5.54 14.71
C MET A 87 26.70 6.15 13.51
N LYS A 88 27.48 7.21 13.76
CA LYS A 88 28.36 7.80 12.75
C LYS A 88 29.66 7.00 12.71
N SER A 89 29.82 6.18 11.67
CA SER A 89 31.09 5.50 11.36
C SER A 89 31.66 6.03 10.05
N LYS A 90 32.99 6.18 9.97
CA LYS A 90 33.69 6.52 8.70
C LYS A 90 33.76 5.33 7.73
N LYS A 91 33.49 4.12 8.23
CA LYS A 91 33.55 2.87 7.47
C LYS A 91 32.18 2.57 6.85
N TRP A 92 32.07 2.64 5.52
CA TRP A 92 30.80 2.50 4.79
C TRP A 92 30.05 1.18 5.09
N TYR A 93 30.77 0.08 5.33
CA TYR A 93 30.18 -1.21 5.66
C TYR A 93 29.46 -1.23 7.02
N MET A 94 29.89 -0.40 7.98
CA MET A 94 29.22 -0.31 9.29
C MET A 94 27.82 0.30 9.15
N THR A 95 27.63 1.22 8.20
CA THR A 95 26.32 1.78 7.88
C THR A 95 25.34 0.71 7.41
N ILE A 96 25.81 -0.24 6.58
CA ILE A 96 24.99 -1.37 6.10
C ILE A 96 24.68 -2.32 7.25
N PHE A 97 25.66 -2.66 8.09
CA PHE A 97 25.47 -3.54 9.24
C PHE A 97 24.39 -3.02 10.19
N PHE A 98 24.46 -1.74 10.58
CA PHE A 98 23.45 -1.15 11.48
C PHE A 98 22.09 -1.00 10.81
N HIS A 99 22.05 -0.73 9.51
CA HIS A 99 20.78 -0.72 8.78
C HIS A 99 20.10 -2.09 8.76
N LEU A 100 20.86 -3.17 8.56
CA LEU A 100 20.34 -4.54 8.65
C LEU A 100 19.88 -4.89 10.07
N LEU A 101 20.62 -4.44 11.09
CA LEU A 101 20.24 -4.63 12.49
C LEU A 101 18.90 -3.93 12.81
N ASP A 102 18.75 -2.67 12.40
CA ASP A 102 17.51 -1.89 12.55
C ASP A 102 16.34 -2.60 11.86
N LEU A 103 16.57 -3.10 10.65
CA LEU A 103 15.59 -3.85 9.87
C LEU A 103 15.16 -5.14 10.60
N VAL A 104 16.10 -5.94 11.11
CA VAL A 104 15.79 -7.17 11.87
C VAL A 104 14.99 -6.86 13.13
N ILE A 105 15.34 -5.82 13.88
CA ILE A 105 14.59 -5.41 15.08
C ILE A 105 13.15 -5.03 14.73
N VAL A 106 12.95 -4.25 13.67
CA VAL A 106 11.62 -3.85 13.21
C VAL A 106 10.80 -5.06 12.75
N TYR A 107 11.41 -5.99 12.02
CA TYR A 107 10.74 -7.23 11.61
C TYR A 107 10.35 -8.11 12.82
N ALA A 108 11.24 -8.27 13.81
CA ALA A 108 10.94 -9.02 15.03
C ALA A 108 9.76 -8.40 15.80
N TRP A 109 9.73 -7.07 15.93
CA TRP A 109 8.62 -6.35 16.56
C TRP A 109 7.30 -6.49 15.79
N LEU A 110 7.35 -6.42 14.46
CA LEU A 110 6.18 -6.61 13.60
C LEU A 110 5.60 -8.02 13.77
N GLN A 111 6.46 -9.05 13.75
CA GLN A 111 6.06 -10.44 13.99
C GLN A 111 5.44 -10.64 15.37
N TYR A 112 6.07 -10.07 16.41
CA TYR A 112 5.51 -10.09 17.77
C TYR A 112 4.09 -9.50 17.81
N LYS A 113 3.87 -8.36 17.13
CA LYS A 113 2.55 -7.72 17.06
C LYS A 113 1.50 -8.56 16.36
N ILE A 114 1.84 -9.19 15.22
CA ILE A 114 0.92 -10.07 14.48
C ILE A 114 0.45 -11.21 15.39
N VAL A 115 1.37 -11.84 16.10
CA VAL A 115 1.05 -12.92 17.05
C VAL A 115 0.19 -12.41 18.22
N GLU A 116 0.48 -11.22 18.76
CA GLU A 116 -0.33 -10.63 19.83
C GLU A 116 -1.76 -10.30 19.36
N THR A 117 -1.92 -9.76 18.14
CA THR A 117 -3.24 -9.48 17.55
C THR A 117 -4.05 -10.74 17.30
N ASP A 118 -3.40 -11.82 16.85
CA ASP A 118 -4.04 -13.12 16.64
C ASP A 118 -4.54 -13.73 17.95
N LYS A 119 -3.74 -13.63 19.02
CA LYS A 119 -4.15 -14.06 20.36
C LYS A 119 -5.37 -13.27 20.85
N LYS A 120 -5.36 -11.93 20.69
CA LYS A 120 -6.50 -11.07 21.06
C LYS A 120 -7.77 -11.40 20.26
N SER A 121 -7.64 -11.66 18.97
CA SER A 121 -8.75 -12.06 18.10
C SER A 121 -9.39 -13.39 18.53
N LYS A 122 -8.56 -14.41 18.84
CA LYS A 122 -9.01 -15.71 19.35
C LYS A 122 -9.72 -15.57 20.70
N ASN A 123 -9.17 -14.80 21.63
CA ASN A 123 -9.79 -14.58 22.94
C ASN A 123 -11.14 -13.86 22.84
N LYS A 124 -11.28 -12.88 21.92
CA LYS A 124 -12.54 -12.17 21.69
C LYS A 124 -13.61 -13.08 21.10
N LYS A 125 -13.26 -13.96 20.14
CA LYS A 125 -14.18 -14.98 19.60
C LYS A 125 -14.65 -15.94 20.68
N LYS A 126 -13.72 -16.44 21.52
CA LYS A 126 -14.03 -17.35 22.62
C LYS A 126 -15.01 -16.71 23.62
N SER A 127 -14.77 -15.47 24.02
CA SER A 127 -15.68 -14.72 24.91
C SER A 127 -17.07 -14.51 24.30
N ASN A 128 -17.15 -14.24 22.99
CA ASN A 128 -18.43 -14.06 22.30
C ASN A 128 -19.21 -15.38 22.16
N GLU A 129 -18.55 -16.52 22.01
CA GLU A 129 -19.19 -17.85 22.02
C GLU A 129 -19.71 -18.21 23.41
N PHE A 130 -18.91 -17.99 24.47
CA PHE A 130 -19.37 -18.22 25.84
C PHE A 130 -20.62 -17.40 26.18
N LYS A 131 -20.72 -16.16 25.71
CA LYS A 131 -21.91 -15.31 25.90
C LYS A 131 -23.14 -15.78 25.13
N LYS A 132 -22.98 -16.54 24.03
CA LYS A 132 -24.10 -17.12 23.26
C LYS A 132 -24.68 -18.38 23.88
N ILE A 133 -23.92 -19.09 24.72
CA ILE A 133 -24.34 -20.35 25.36
C ILE A 133 -25.10 -20.09 26.68
N GLN A 134 -24.98 -18.88 27.23
CA GLN A 134 -25.63 -18.46 28.49
C GLN A 134 -26.95 -17.68 28.29
N ILE A 135 -27.52 -17.69 27.09
CA ILE A 135 -28.86 -17.17 26.74
C ILE A 135 -29.68 -18.35 26.23
#